data_AF-A0AA43IK20-F1
#
_entry.id   AF-A0AA43IK20-F1
#
_cell.length_a   1.000
_cell.length_b   1.000
_cell.length_c   1.000
_cell.angle_alpha   90.00
_cell.angle_beta   90.00
_cell.angle_gamma   90.00
#
_symmetry.space_group_name_H-M   'P 1'
#
loop_
_entity.id
_entity.type
_entity.pdbx_description
1 polymer ?
#
loop_
_entity_poly.entity_id
_entity_poly.type
_entity_poly.pdbx_seq_one_letter_code
_entity_poly.pdbx_strand_id
1 'polypeptide(L)'
;MDQQSHQLAAIMFTDIVGYTAMMGSDEDRAFEVLRKNRAIHTLFIDKYNGTLIKEMGDGILAQFRSSIDAVQCAIDIQRKVREELKGQLRIGIHLGDVTFERGDVFGDGVNIASRIQSITDPGGIYISESLQKSIRAKSDIQTKYLGEFILKNVGYPVKT
;
A
#
# COMPACT_ATOMS: atom_id res chain seq x y z
N MET A 1 -15.88 -25.53 -7.84
CA MET A 1 -16.07 -24.28 -8.59
C MET A 1 -15.37 -23.21 -7.77
N ASP A 2 -14.25 -22.69 -8.26
CA ASP A 2 -13.59 -21.55 -7.61
C ASP A 2 -14.53 -20.36 -7.71
N GLN A 3 -14.99 -19.86 -6.57
CA GLN A 3 -16.02 -18.83 -6.54
C GLN A 3 -15.32 -17.47 -6.59
N GLN A 4 -15.43 -16.83 -7.76
CA GLN A 4 -15.04 -15.43 -7.93
C GLN A 4 -15.97 -14.56 -7.06
N SER A 5 -15.39 -13.62 -6.32
CA SER A 5 -16.17 -12.67 -5.49
C SER A 5 -15.75 -11.23 -5.78
N HIS A 6 -16.74 -10.36 -5.97
CA HIS A 6 -16.54 -8.93 -6.12
C HIS A 6 -16.79 -8.26 -4.78
N GLN A 7 -15.86 -7.42 -4.34
CA GLN A 7 -16.05 -6.60 -3.14
C GLN A 7 -15.32 -5.27 -3.25
N LEU A 8 -15.88 -4.26 -2.61
CA LEU A 8 -15.21 -3.00 -2.37
C LEU A 8 -14.14 -3.20 -1.28
N ALA A 9 -12.88 -2.87 -1.58
CA ALA A 9 -11.78 -3.02 -0.62
C ALA A 9 -10.77 -1.87 -0.74
N ALA A 10 -10.10 -1.56 0.37
CA ALA A 10 -8.92 -0.70 0.36
C ALA A 10 -7.69 -1.57 0.05
N ILE A 11 -7.07 -1.33 -1.10
CA ILE A 11 -5.88 -2.02 -1.57
C ILE A 11 -4.66 -1.15 -1.29
N MET A 12 -3.67 -1.71 -0.59
CA MET A 12 -2.42 -1.06 -0.25
C MET A 12 -1.26 -1.74 -0.97
N PHE A 13 -0.44 -0.92 -1.61
CA PHE A 13 0.88 -1.29 -2.14
C PHE A 13 1.97 -0.57 -1.36
N THR A 14 3.05 -1.29 -1.06
CA THR A 14 4.28 -0.71 -0.48
C THR A 14 5.50 -1.12 -1.30
N ASP A 15 6.59 -0.36 -1.17
CA ASP A 15 7.86 -0.56 -1.86
C ASP A 15 9.00 0.08 -1.05
N ILE A 16 10.18 -0.53 -1.00
CA ILE A 16 11.30 -0.03 -0.20
C ILE A 16 12.13 0.93 -1.05
N VAL A 17 12.25 2.18 -0.61
CA VAL A 17 13.02 3.19 -1.33
C VAL A 17 14.50 2.78 -1.44
N GLY A 18 15.00 2.69 -2.67
CA GLY A 18 16.41 2.41 -2.94
C GLY A 18 16.81 0.93 -2.80
N TYR A 19 15.85 0.01 -2.68
CA TYR A 19 16.13 -1.40 -2.47
C TYR A 19 17.00 -2.02 -3.58
N THR A 20 16.69 -1.77 -4.85
CA THR A 20 17.47 -2.31 -5.98
C THR A 20 18.94 -1.87 -5.93
N ALA A 21 19.20 -0.61 -5.55
CA ALA A 21 20.56 -0.11 -5.41
C ALA A 21 21.28 -0.78 -4.22
N MET A 22 20.58 -0.94 -3.09
CA MET A 22 21.10 -1.64 -1.92
C MET A 22 21.47 -3.09 -2.25
N MET A 23 20.57 -3.81 -2.93
CA MET A 23 20.77 -5.20 -3.38
C MET A 23 22.01 -5.35 -4.26
N GLY A 24 22.27 -4.38 -5.15
CA GLY A 24 23.46 -4.40 -6.00
C GLY A 24 24.77 -4.07 -5.27
N SER A 25 24.71 -3.31 -4.17
CA SER A 25 25.89 -2.92 -3.40
C SER A 25 26.22 -3.84 -2.22
N ASP A 26 25.21 -4.41 -1.58
CA ASP A 26 25.30 -5.19 -0.34
C ASP A 26 24.05 -6.08 -0.21
N GLU A 27 24.14 -7.28 -0.78
CA GLU A 27 23.05 -8.26 -0.86
C GLU A 27 22.60 -8.76 0.51
N ASP A 28 23.54 -9.07 1.40
CA ASP A 28 23.24 -9.58 2.75
C ASP A 28 22.43 -8.55 3.56
N ARG A 29 22.84 -7.28 3.50
CA ARG A 29 22.10 -6.18 4.13
C ARG A 29 20.73 -5.99 3.51
N ALA A 30 20.60 -6.08 2.18
CA ALA A 30 19.30 -5.96 1.51
C ALA A 30 18.33 -7.05 1.98
N PHE A 31 18.77 -8.30 2.07
CA PHE A 31 17.95 -9.39 2.60
C PHE A 31 17.59 -9.22 4.08
N GLU A 32 18.48 -8.67 4.90
CA GLU A 32 18.16 -8.36 6.31
C GLU A 32 17.05 -7.30 6.41
N VAL A 33 17.18 -6.19 5.66
CA VAL A 33 16.18 -5.12 5.60
C VAL A 33 14.85 -5.67 5.10
N LEU A 34 14.85 -6.48 4.04
CA LEU A 34 13.66 -7.10 3.49
C LEU A 34 12.93 -7.97 4.51
N ARG A 35 13.65 -8.84 5.23
CA ARG A 35 13.06 -9.72 6.25
C ARG A 35 12.44 -8.93 7.39
N LYS A 36 13.12 -7.90 7.90
CA LYS A 36 12.58 -7.05 8.97
C LYS A 36 11.39 -6.23 8.48
N ASN A 37 11.45 -5.71 7.26
CA ASN A 37 10.34 -4.99 6.64
C ASN A 37 9.08 -5.88 6.53
N ARG A 38 9.24 -7.12 6.08
CA ARG A 38 8.14 -8.10 6.01
C ARG A 38 7.55 -8.41 7.39
N ALA A 39 8.40 -8.59 8.41
CA ALA A 39 7.92 -8.80 9.78
C ALA A 39 7.09 -7.62 10.30
N ILE A 40 7.52 -6.38 10.03
CA ILE A 40 6.75 -5.17 10.36
C ILE A 40 5.40 -5.15 9.63
N HIS A 41 5.38 -5.45 8.33
CA HIS A 41 4.14 -5.49 7.56
C HIS A 41 3.17 -6.55 8.11
N THR A 42 3.62 -7.80 8.30
CA THR A 42 2.78 -8.87 8.83
C THR A 42 2.16 -8.50 10.18
N LEU A 43 2.95 -7.93 11.09
CA LEU A 43 2.48 -7.50 12.41
C LEU A 43 1.36 -6.46 12.31
N PHE A 44 1.56 -5.40 11.51
CA PHE A 44 0.59 -4.31 11.44
C PHE A 44 -0.61 -4.63 10.56
N ILE A 45 -0.44 -5.40 9.48
CA ILE A 45 -1.55 -5.85 8.66
C ILE A 45 -2.51 -6.67 9.52
N ASP A 46 -2.00 -7.61 10.32
CA ASP A 46 -2.81 -8.41 11.25
C ASP A 46 -3.49 -7.55 12.33
N LYS A 47 -2.72 -6.67 13.00
CA LYS A 47 -3.24 -5.72 14.02
C LYS A 47 -4.43 -4.89 13.51
N TYR A 48 -4.44 -4.53 12.24
CA TYR A 48 -5.46 -3.69 11.60
C TYR A 48 -6.46 -4.49 10.75
N ASN A 49 -6.68 -5.78 11.06
CA ASN A 49 -7.67 -6.63 10.39
C ASN A 49 -7.51 -6.69 8.86
N GLY A 50 -6.29 -6.46 8.38
CA GLY A 50 -5.93 -6.57 6.98
C GLY A 50 -5.61 -8.00 6.59
N THR A 51 -5.42 -8.22 5.30
CA THR A 51 -4.92 -9.48 4.77
C THR A 51 -3.73 -9.21 3.86
N LEU A 52 -2.60 -9.83 4.18
CA LEU A 52 -1.46 -9.88 3.29
C LEU A 52 -1.82 -10.79 2.12
N ILE A 53 -1.88 -10.25 0.90
CA ILE A 53 -2.22 -11.01 -0.29
C ILE A 53 -0.97 -11.66 -0.87
N LYS A 54 0.08 -10.87 -1.10
CA LYS A 54 1.37 -11.37 -1.59
C LYS A 54 2.51 -10.39 -1.38
N GLU A 55 3.71 -10.95 -1.45
CA GLU A 55 4.99 -10.23 -1.50
C GLU A 55 5.41 -10.08 -2.96
N MET A 56 5.94 -8.91 -3.34
CA MET A 56 6.29 -8.56 -4.72
C MET A 56 7.72 -8.02 -4.75
N GLY A 57 8.71 -8.91 -4.60
CA GLY A 57 10.09 -8.49 -4.40
C GLY A 57 10.26 -7.82 -3.04
N ASP A 58 10.55 -6.52 -3.03
CA ASP A 58 10.63 -5.68 -1.83
C ASP A 58 9.33 -4.99 -1.44
N GLY A 59 8.32 -5.06 -2.31
CA GLY A 59 6.99 -4.53 -2.06
C GLY A 59 6.01 -5.54 -1.45
N ILE A 60 4.91 -5.02 -0.93
CA ILE A 60 3.80 -5.79 -0.34
C ILE A 60 2.47 -5.37 -0.97
N LEU A 61 1.61 -6.35 -1.23
CA LEU A 61 0.21 -6.17 -1.55
C LEU A 61 -0.67 -6.64 -0.38
N ALA A 62 -1.45 -5.71 0.17
CA ALA A 62 -2.39 -6.00 1.25
C ALA A 62 -3.78 -5.44 0.95
N GLN A 63 -4.82 -6.06 1.51
CA GLN A 63 -6.20 -5.60 1.41
C GLN A 63 -6.81 -5.37 2.79
N PHE A 64 -7.74 -4.42 2.86
CA PHE A 64 -8.48 -4.07 4.06
C PHE A 64 -9.94 -3.83 3.71
N ARG A 65 -10.85 -4.29 4.57
CA ARG A 65 -12.28 -3.96 4.47
C ARG A 65 -12.59 -2.55 4.99
N SER A 66 -11.75 -2.02 5.89
CA SER A 66 -11.87 -0.68 6.47
C SER A 66 -10.81 0.25 5.88
N SER A 67 -11.24 1.37 5.31
CA SER A 67 -10.32 2.42 4.82
C SER A 67 -9.52 3.07 5.94
N ILE A 68 -10.11 3.16 7.14
CA ILE A 68 -9.45 3.74 8.32
C ILE A 68 -8.31 2.82 8.76
N ASP A 69 -8.59 1.52 8.84
CA ASP A 69 -7.62 0.51 9.26
C ASP A 69 -6.46 0.47 8.28
N ALA A 70 -6.74 0.55 6.97
CA ALA A 70 -5.70 0.63 5.93
C ALA A 70 -4.75 1.82 6.14
N VAL A 71 -5.29 3.01 6.42
CA VAL A 71 -4.49 4.22 6.59
C VAL A 71 -3.73 4.22 7.91
N GLN A 72 -4.35 3.79 9.01
CA GLN A 72 -3.65 3.67 10.29
C GLN A 72 -2.54 2.61 10.23
N CYS A 73 -2.79 1.48 9.56
CA CYS A 73 -1.78 0.46 9.27
C CYS A 73 -0.59 1.05 8.50
N ALA A 74 -0.84 1.79 7.42
CA ALA A 74 0.20 2.44 6.64
C ALA A 74 1.04 3.44 7.47
N ILE A 75 0.39 4.24 8.31
CA ILE A 75 1.06 5.20 9.21
C ILE A 75 1.99 4.47 10.19
N ASP A 76 1.50 3.42 10.84
CA ASP A 76 2.27 2.66 11.82
C ASP A 76 3.45 1.91 11.16
N ILE A 77 3.24 1.30 9.99
CA ILE A 77 4.31 0.67 9.20
C ILE A 77 5.38 1.70 8.84
N GLN A 78 4.98 2.86 8.30
CA GLN A 78 5.92 3.90 7.87
C GLN A 78 6.74 4.47 9.04
N ARG A 79 6.14 4.59 10.22
CA ARG A 79 6.82 4.97 11.47
C ARG A 79 7.82 3.90 11.90
N LYS A 80 7.38 2.65 11.98
CA LYS A 80 8.22 1.55 12.46
C LYS A 80 9.43 1.29 11.56
N VAL A 81 9.25 1.34 10.24
CA VAL A 81 10.35 1.21 9.27
C VAL A 81 11.36 2.35 9.41
N ARG A 82 10.89 3.58 9.63
CA ARG A 82 11.77 4.74 9.87
C ARG A 82 12.57 4.58 11.17
N GLU A 83 11.93 4.07 12.22
CA GLU A 83 12.55 3.90 13.53
C GLU A 83 13.59 2.76 13.55
N GLU A 84 13.22 1.58 13.06
CA GLU A 84 14.04 0.36 13.18
C GLU A 84 14.99 0.13 12.02
N LEU A 85 14.57 0.45 10.79
CA LEU A 85 15.36 0.19 9.59
C LEU A 85 16.09 1.43 9.09
N LYS A 86 15.79 2.60 9.66
CA LYS A 86 16.24 3.91 9.16
C LYS A 86 15.92 4.09 7.68
N GLY A 87 14.86 3.43 7.21
CA GLY A 87 14.43 3.38 5.82
C GLY A 87 13.18 4.20 5.56
N GLN A 88 12.78 4.24 4.29
CA GLN A 88 11.56 4.87 3.83
C GLN A 88 10.82 3.91 2.90
N LEU A 89 9.50 3.98 2.91
CA LEU A 89 8.66 3.25 1.97
C LEU A 89 7.97 4.26 1.06
N ARG A 90 7.52 3.78 -0.09
CA ARG A 90 6.45 4.41 -0.85
C ARG A 90 5.18 3.62 -0.58
N ILE A 91 4.15 4.26 -0.05
CA ILE A 91 2.88 3.59 0.22
C ILE A 91 1.77 4.25 -0.62
N GLY A 92 1.01 3.44 -1.34
CA GLY A 92 -0.15 3.87 -2.11
C GLY A 92 -1.38 3.06 -1.73
N ILE A 93 -2.50 3.74 -1.48
CA ILE A 93 -3.75 3.09 -1.08
C ILE A 93 -4.91 3.58 -1.94
N HIS A 94 -5.70 2.64 -2.46
CA HIS A 94 -6.90 2.95 -3.21
C HIS A 94 -8.11 2.19 -2.66
N LEU A 95 -9.24 2.87 -2.57
CA LEU A 95 -10.54 2.24 -2.29
C LEU A 95 -11.28 2.07 -3.62
N GLY A 96 -11.53 0.83 -4.02
CA GLY A 96 -12.22 0.51 -5.27
C GLY A 96 -12.73 -0.92 -5.33
N ASP A 97 -13.56 -1.20 -6.34
CA ASP A 97 -14.06 -2.55 -6.59
C ASP A 97 -12.94 -3.44 -7.09
N VAL A 98 -12.83 -4.62 -6.49
CA VAL A 98 -11.85 -5.63 -6.84
C VAL A 98 -12.48 -7.01 -6.89
N THR A 99 -11.81 -7.90 -7.60
CA THR A 99 -12.21 -9.29 -7.80
C THR A 99 -11.26 -10.20 -7.05
N PHE A 100 -11.77 -11.02 -6.15
CA PHE A 100 -11.00 -12.04 -5.46
C PHE A 100 -11.23 -13.40 -6.11
N GLU A 101 -10.12 -14.07 -6.43
CA GLU A 101 -10.09 -15.41 -7.00
C GLU A 101 -8.84 -16.13 -6.51
N ARG A 102 -8.98 -17.36 -6.00
CA ARG A 102 -7.86 -18.23 -5.59
C ARG A 102 -6.86 -17.59 -4.61
N GLY A 103 -7.34 -16.75 -3.70
CA GLY A 103 -6.51 -16.07 -2.72
C GLY A 103 -5.74 -14.86 -3.26
N ASP A 104 -5.99 -14.47 -4.51
CA ASP A 104 -5.41 -13.30 -5.15
C ASP A 104 -6.49 -12.24 -5.45
N VAL A 105 -6.06 -11.03 -5.80
CA VAL A 105 -6.90 -9.87 -6.06
C VAL A 105 -6.60 -9.25 -7.42
N PHE A 106 -7.66 -8.98 -8.18
CA PHE A 106 -7.60 -8.49 -9.55
C PHE A 106 -8.56 -7.31 -9.77
N GLY A 107 -8.36 -6.63 -10.90
CA GLY A 107 -9.22 -5.54 -11.36
C GLY A 107 -8.53 -4.18 -11.28
N ASP A 108 -9.23 -3.17 -11.79
CA ASP A 108 -8.69 -1.82 -11.93
C ASP A 108 -8.30 -1.19 -10.59
N GLY A 109 -9.00 -1.53 -9.51
CA GLY A 109 -8.65 -1.04 -8.17
C GLY A 109 -7.23 -1.42 -7.74
N VAL A 110 -6.77 -2.62 -8.12
CA VAL A 110 -5.40 -3.09 -7.84
C VAL A 110 -4.38 -2.30 -8.66
N ASN A 111 -4.68 -2.08 -9.93
CA ASN A 111 -3.83 -1.30 -10.84
C ASN A 111 -3.68 0.15 -10.36
N ILE A 112 -4.78 0.79 -9.99
CA ILE A 112 -4.78 2.17 -9.48
C ILE A 112 -3.93 2.26 -8.21
N ALA A 113 -4.11 1.35 -7.24
CA ALA A 113 -3.32 1.34 -5.99
C ALA A 113 -1.81 1.24 -6.26
N SER A 114 -1.40 0.32 -7.15
CA SER A 114 0.01 0.17 -7.55
C SER A 114 0.56 1.45 -8.20
N ARG A 115 -0.23 2.11 -9.06
CA ARG A 115 0.19 3.34 -9.74
C ARG A 115 0.26 4.54 -8.80
N ILE A 116 -0.62 4.62 -7.80
CA ILE A 116 -0.52 5.60 -6.72
C ILE A 116 0.79 5.40 -5.96
N GLN A 117 1.09 4.16 -5.54
CA GLN A 117 2.35 3.85 -4.86
C GLN A 117 3.57 4.26 -5.70
N SER A 118 3.54 4.02 -7.01
CA SER A 118 4.67 4.34 -7.90
C SER A 118 4.98 5.84 -8.01
N ILE A 119 3.97 6.71 -7.80
CA ILE A 119 4.15 8.18 -7.81
C ILE A 119 4.34 8.76 -6.40
N THR A 120 4.30 7.93 -5.37
CA THR A 120 4.47 8.36 -3.98
C THR A 120 5.92 8.80 -3.73
N ASP A 121 6.08 9.95 -3.05
CA ASP A 121 7.39 10.41 -2.60
C ASP A 121 7.99 9.48 -1.53
N PRO A 122 9.32 9.37 -1.42
CA PRO A 122 9.97 8.60 -0.36
C PRO A 122 9.47 8.95 1.05
N GLY A 123 8.93 7.96 1.75
CA GLY A 123 8.36 8.10 3.09
C GLY A 123 6.93 8.64 3.12
N GLY A 124 6.31 8.81 1.95
CA GLY A 124 4.93 9.26 1.77
C GLY A 124 3.91 8.13 1.81
N ILE A 125 2.67 8.52 2.12
CA ILE A 125 1.47 7.66 2.04
C ILE A 125 0.48 8.41 1.17
N TYR A 126 0.29 7.97 -0.07
CA TYR A 126 -0.66 8.57 -1.00
C TYR A 126 -1.93 7.75 -1.04
N ILE A 127 -3.07 8.44 -1.09
CA ILE A 127 -4.38 7.82 -1.08
C ILE A 127 -5.23 8.41 -2.20
N SER A 128 -6.03 7.58 -2.87
CA SER A 128 -7.00 8.09 -3.85
C SER A 128 -8.10 8.92 -3.18
N GLU A 129 -8.72 9.83 -3.92
CA GLU A 129 -9.88 10.62 -3.47
C GLU A 129 -11.04 9.76 -2.94
N SER A 130 -11.31 8.58 -3.53
CA SER A 130 -12.36 7.67 -3.03
C SER A 130 -12.09 7.24 -1.59
N LEU A 131 -10.83 6.93 -1.27
CA LEU A 131 -10.39 6.58 0.07
C LEU A 131 -10.40 7.81 0.99
N GLN A 132 -9.90 8.96 0.52
CA GLN A 132 -9.93 10.20 1.30
C GLN A 132 -11.37 10.56 1.72
N LYS A 133 -12.33 10.46 0.80
CA LYS A 133 -13.74 10.72 1.05
C LYS A 133 -14.34 9.78 2.11
N SER A 134 -13.90 8.53 2.18
CA SER A 134 -14.40 7.56 3.17
C SER A 134 -13.86 7.81 4.57
N ILE A 135 -12.68 8.43 4.71
CA ILE A 135 -12.05 8.72 6.01
C ILE A 135 -12.20 10.17 6.49
N ARG A 136 -12.72 11.08 5.66
CA ARG A 136 -12.74 12.54 5.92
C ARG A 136 -13.32 12.98 7.27
N ALA A 137 -14.20 12.17 7.86
CA ALA A 137 -14.84 12.48 9.14
C ALA A 137 -13.96 12.14 10.37
N LYS A 138 -12.78 11.55 10.16
CA LYS A 138 -11.86 11.10 11.22
C LYS A 138 -10.84 12.17 11.53
N SER A 139 -10.96 12.79 12.70
CA SER A 139 -10.13 13.92 13.14
C SER A 139 -8.68 13.56 13.43
N ASP A 140 -8.38 12.28 13.69
CA ASP A 140 -7.06 11.75 13.98
C ASP A 140 -6.20 11.52 12.72
N ILE A 141 -6.81 11.60 11.52
CA ILE A 141 -6.11 11.45 10.25
C ILE A 141 -6.14 12.78 9.49
N GLN A 142 -4.96 13.34 9.25
CA GLN A 142 -4.81 14.57 8.46
C GLN A 142 -4.40 14.23 7.03
N THR A 143 -5.10 14.82 6.06
CA THR A 143 -4.83 14.62 4.63
C THR A 143 -4.60 15.96 3.95
N LYS A 144 -3.68 16.01 2.99
CA LYS A 144 -3.45 17.18 2.13
C LYS A 144 -3.62 16.76 0.68
N TYR A 145 -4.44 17.50 -0.06
CA TYR A 145 -4.58 17.29 -1.50
C TYR A 145 -3.29 17.64 -2.25
N LEU A 146 -2.88 16.75 -3.14
CA LEU A 146 -1.64 16.84 -3.92
C LEU A 146 -1.90 17.18 -5.38
N GLY A 147 -3.02 16.72 -5.94
CA GLY A 147 -3.41 17.06 -7.31
C GLY A 147 -4.11 15.93 -8.06
N GLU A 148 -4.23 16.12 -9.38
CA GLU A 148 -4.73 15.12 -10.32
C GLU A 148 -3.57 14.49 -11.08
N PHE A 149 -3.57 13.17 -11.18
CA PHE A 149 -2.53 12.39 -11.83
C PHE A 149 -3.14 11.52 -12.93
N ILE A 150 -2.57 11.59 -14.12
CA ILE A 150 -2.89 10.67 -15.22
C ILE A 150 -2.05 9.40 -15.01
N LEU A 151 -2.70 8.34 -14.55
CA LEU A 151 -2.03 7.08 -14.27
C LEU A 151 -2.01 6.20 -15.53
N LYS A 152 -0.90 5.48 -15.74
CA LYS A 152 -0.74 4.57 -16.88
C LYS A 152 -1.87 3.53 -16.89
N ASN A 153 -2.58 3.42 -18.02
CA ASN A 153 -3.69 2.50 -18.26
C ASN A 153 -4.94 2.75 -17.38
N VAL A 154 -5.10 3.95 -16.82
CA VAL A 154 -6.34 4.38 -16.15
C VAL A 154 -7.03 5.40 -17.04
N GLY A 155 -8.27 5.13 -17.42
CA GLY A 155 -9.01 5.94 -18.41
C GLY A 155 -9.44 7.33 -17.93
N TYR A 156 -9.09 7.73 -16.72
CA TYR A 156 -9.46 8.99 -16.10
C TYR A 156 -8.38 9.47 -15.12
N PRO A 157 -8.25 10.79 -14.87
CA PRO A 157 -7.34 11.32 -13.86
C PRO A 157 -7.73 10.87 -12.45
N VAL A 158 -6.74 10.48 -11.65
CA VAL A 158 -6.93 10.11 -10.25
C VAL A 158 -6.48 11.27 -9.36
N LYS A 159 -7.35 11.69 -8.46
CA LYS A 159 -7.08 12.69 -7.42
C LYS A 159 -6.42 12.05 -6.22
N THR A 160 -5.37 12.68 -5.70
CA THR A 160 -4.60 12.24 -4.53
C THR A 160 -4.41 13.40 -3.56
#